data_AF-A0A951WVV6-F1
#
_entry.id   AF-A0A951WVV6-F1
#
_cell.length_a   1.000
_cell.length_b   1.000
_cell.length_c   1.000
_cell.angle_alpha   90.00
_cell.angle_beta   90.00
_cell.angle_gamma   90.00
#
_symmetry.space_group_name_H-M   'P 1'
#
loop_
_entity.id
_entity.type
_entity.pdbx_description
1 polymer ?
#
loop_
_entity_poly.entity_id
_entity_poly.type
_entity_poly.pdbx_seq_one_letter_code
_entity_poly.pdbx_strand_id
1 'polypeptide(L)'
;MARRRRRTQSYNAQGSYPRRKSQAEARAEHITWALLIVVFAILSLLPDGLELPNWTTPFAGAAILFGSGIYQYTRRWRVSPIVWVGGALMAATVFYGVQINPARDLIGFSLLVFAAVIAFGVFTGEG
;
A
#
# COMPACT_ATOMS: atom_id res chain seq x y z
N MET A 1 62.89 -25.13 0.14
CA MET A 1 62.39 -24.72 -1.20
C MET A 1 60.88 -24.92 -1.28
N ALA A 2 60.19 -23.96 -1.92
CA ALA A 2 58.76 -23.78 -2.19
C ALA A 2 57.90 -25.07 -2.35
N ARG A 3 56.59 -25.09 -2.02
CA ARG A 3 55.54 -24.30 -2.70
C ARG A 3 54.28 -24.10 -1.84
N ARG A 4 53.90 -22.83 -1.65
CA ARG A 4 52.54 -22.41 -1.32
C ARG A 4 51.57 -22.98 -2.35
N ARG A 5 50.50 -23.63 -1.91
CA ARG A 5 49.23 -23.69 -2.65
C ARG A 5 48.14 -23.08 -1.77
N ARG A 6 47.95 -21.77 -1.93
CA ARG A 6 46.70 -21.10 -1.58
C ARG A 6 45.60 -21.74 -2.44
N ARG A 7 44.74 -22.56 -1.84
CA ARG A 7 43.43 -22.86 -2.42
C ARG A 7 42.48 -21.78 -1.95
N THR A 8 42.42 -20.71 -2.73
CA THR A 8 41.24 -19.87 -2.85
C THR A 8 40.14 -20.75 -3.42
N GLN A 9 39.23 -21.22 -2.56
CA GLN A 9 38.04 -21.93 -2.98
C GLN A 9 36.83 -21.06 -2.64
N SER A 10 36.54 -20.20 -3.61
CA SER A 10 35.25 -19.62 -3.99
C SER A 10 34.12 -19.71 -2.97
N TYR A 11 33.94 -18.64 -2.20
CA TYR A 11 32.66 -18.25 -1.58
C TYR A 11 31.69 -17.73 -2.67
N ASN A 12 31.41 -18.53 -3.70
CA ASN A 12 30.40 -18.24 -4.70
C ASN A 12 29.22 -19.20 -4.51
N ALA A 13 28.45 -18.93 -3.45
CA ALA A 13 27.10 -19.45 -3.30
C ALA A 13 26.26 -18.44 -2.48
N GLN A 14 26.41 -17.15 -2.76
CA GLN A 14 25.37 -16.17 -2.46
C GLN A 14 24.32 -16.30 -3.55
N GLY A 15 23.56 -17.39 -3.50
CA GLY A 15 22.20 -17.36 -4.01
C GLY A 15 21.53 -16.22 -3.25
N SER A 16 21.16 -15.17 -3.98
CA SER A 16 20.33 -14.07 -3.49
C SER A 16 18.98 -14.63 -3.08
N TYR A 17 18.90 -15.30 -1.94
CA TYR A 17 17.63 -15.58 -1.30
C TYR A 17 17.00 -14.22 -1.01
N PRO A 18 15.79 -13.93 -1.53
CA PRO A 18 15.12 -12.68 -1.21
C PRO A 18 15.09 -12.57 0.31
N ARG A 19 15.63 -11.44 0.81
CA ARG A 19 15.76 -11.16 2.23
C ARG A 19 14.39 -11.40 2.85
N ARG A 20 14.26 -12.49 3.62
CA ARG A 20 12.98 -12.99 4.11
C ARG A 20 12.26 -11.84 4.82
N LYS A 21 11.11 -11.45 4.29
CA LYS A 21 10.31 -10.33 4.81
C LYS A 21 10.09 -10.52 6.30
N SER A 22 10.33 -9.48 7.09
CA SER A 22 10.10 -9.59 8.53
C SER A 22 8.59 -9.74 8.77
N GLN A 23 8.18 -10.58 9.72
CA GLN A 23 6.76 -10.72 10.06
C GLN A 23 6.10 -9.38 10.42
N ALA A 24 6.88 -8.44 10.96
CA ALA A 24 6.40 -7.09 11.26
C ALA A 24 6.10 -6.26 10.00
N GLU A 25 6.85 -6.49 8.92
CA GLU A 25 6.69 -5.81 7.63
C GLU A 25 5.44 -6.34 6.91
N ALA A 26 5.28 -7.67 6.84
CA ALA A 26 4.06 -8.30 6.33
C ALA A 26 2.81 -7.87 7.12
N ARG A 27 2.91 -7.75 8.45
CA ARG A 27 1.80 -7.30 9.28
C ARG A 27 1.36 -5.87 8.92
N ALA A 28 2.30 -4.97 8.63
CA ALA A 28 1.97 -3.58 8.30
C ALA A 28 1.18 -3.48 6.98
N GLU A 29 1.50 -4.31 6.00
CA GLU A 29 0.75 -4.38 4.75
C GLU A 29 -0.65 -4.94 4.96
N HIS A 30 -0.79 -6.05 5.68
CA HIS A 30 -2.09 -6.61 6.02
C HIS A 30 -2.97 -5.62 6.78
N ILE A 31 -2.40 -4.84 7.71
CA ILE A 31 -3.13 -3.77 8.40
C ILE A 31 -3.57 -2.69 7.40
N THR A 32 -2.72 -2.31 6.46
CA THR A 32 -3.07 -1.32 5.43
C THR A 32 -4.25 -1.80 4.61
N TRP A 33 -4.23 -3.05 4.15
CA TRP A 33 -5.34 -3.66 3.42
C TRP A 33 -6.60 -3.76 4.26
N ALA A 34 -6.47 -4.20 5.51
CA ALA A 34 -7.58 -4.26 6.46
C ALA A 34 -8.21 -2.88 6.66
N LEU A 35 -7.42 -1.81 6.78
CA LEU A 35 -7.94 -0.44 6.90
C LEU A 35 -8.70 -0.01 5.64
N LEU A 36 -8.22 -0.32 4.44
CA LEU A 36 -8.95 -0.03 3.20
C LEU A 36 -10.30 -0.78 3.14
N ILE A 37 -10.32 -2.04 3.59
CA ILE A 37 -11.55 -2.83 3.69
C ILE A 37 -12.47 -2.27 4.77
N VAL A 38 -11.93 -1.79 5.90
CA VAL A 38 -12.71 -1.13 6.95
C VAL A 38 -13.41 0.13 6.41
N VAL A 39 -12.77 0.92 5.55
CA VAL A 39 -13.45 2.04 4.88
C VAL A 39 -14.66 1.55 4.09
N PHE A 40 -14.50 0.49 3.29
CA PHE A 40 -15.62 -0.12 2.57
C PHE A 40 -16.72 -0.65 3.50
N ALA A 41 -16.33 -1.32 4.59
CA ALA A 41 -17.26 -1.86 5.57
C ALA A 41 -18.06 -0.74 6.26
N ILE A 42 -17.40 0.35 6.66
CA ILE A 42 -18.06 1.53 7.22
C ILE A 42 -19.08 2.07 6.21
N LEU A 43 -18.67 2.33 4.96
CA LEU A 43 -19.56 2.84 3.92
C LEU A 43 -20.80 1.94 3.70
N SER A 44 -20.64 0.62 3.83
CA SER A 44 -21.73 -0.35 3.65
C SER A 44 -22.68 -0.45 4.84
N LEU A 45 -22.25 0.00 6.02
CA LEU A 45 -23.02 -0.03 7.27
C LEU A 45 -23.63 1.33 7.61
N LEU A 46 -23.38 2.37 6.80
CA LEU A 46 -24.01 3.67 6.98
C LEU A 46 -25.53 3.54 6.78
N PRO A 47 -26.35 4.16 7.65
CA PRO A 47 -27.79 4.15 7.48
C PRO A 47 -28.21 4.95 6.23
N ASP A 48 -29.26 4.48 5.58
CA ASP A 48 -29.86 5.16 4.43
C ASP A 48 -30.24 6.60 4.80
N GLY A 49 -29.66 7.58 4.10
CA GLY A 49 -29.88 9.02 4.33
C GLY A 49 -28.75 9.75 5.05
N LEU A 50 -27.70 9.06 5.53
CA LEU A 50 -26.48 9.74 5.99
C LEU A 50 -25.57 10.04 4.79
N GLU A 51 -25.66 11.26 4.26
CA GLU A 51 -24.81 11.71 3.16
C GLU A 51 -23.46 12.21 3.67
N LEU A 52 -22.40 11.45 3.40
CA LEU A 52 -21.03 11.93 3.57
C LEU A 52 -20.61 12.77 2.35
N PRO A 53 -19.75 13.78 2.53
CA PRO A 53 -19.16 14.48 1.40
C PRO A 53 -18.44 13.50 0.44
N ASN A 54 -18.63 13.68 -0.86
CA ASN A 54 -18.07 12.76 -1.89
C ASN A 54 -16.55 12.62 -1.83
N TRP A 55 -15.84 13.61 -1.29
CA TRP A 55 -14.39 13.59 -1.12
C TRP A 55 -13.92 12.81 0.12
N THR A 56 -14.82 12.43 1.04
CA THR A 56 -14.46 11.77 2.31
C THR A 56 -13.83 10.40 2.08
N THR A 57 -14.39 9.60 1.17
CA THR A 57 -13.85 8.27 0.82
C THR A 57 -12.44 8.34 0.22
N PRO A 58 -12.18 9.12 -0.85
CA PRO A 58 -10.83 9.25 -1.37
C PRO A 58 -9.89 9.89 -0.33
N PHE A 59 -10.36 10.78 0.54
CA PHE A 59 -9.54 11.33 1.61
C PHE A 59 -9.08 10.27 2.61
N ALA A 60 -10.00 9.43 3.10
CA ALA A 60 -9.66 8.31 3.96
C ALA A 60 -8.64 7.37 3.29
N GLY A 61 -8.86 7.07 2.00
CA GLY A 61 -7.93 6.29 1.18
C GLY A 61 -6.53 6.89 1.12
N ALA A 62 -6.43 8.18 0.79
CA ALA A 62 -5.16 8.90 0.74
C ALA A 62 -4.44 8.88 2.10
N ALA A 63 -5.18 9.14 3.18
CA ALA A 63 -4.64 9.15 4.54
C ALA A 63 -4.09 7.76 4.95
N ILE A 64 -4.80 6.68 4.64
CA ILE A 64 -4.37 5.30 4.94
C ILE A 64 -3.13 4.93 4.11
N LEU A 65 -3.16 5.18 2.80
CA LEU A 65 -2.07 4.79 1.89
C LEU A 65 -0.80 5.59 2.15
N PHE A 66 -0.90 6.92 2.30
CA PHE A 66 0.26 7.73 2.66
C PHE A 66 0.73 7.49 4.09
N GLY A 67 -0.20 7.38 5.05
CA GLY A 67 0.15 7.10 6.44
C GLY A 67 0.90 5.76 6.59
N SER A 68 0.41 4.71 5.93
CA SER A 68 1.08 3.41 5.91
C SER A 68 2.41 3.46 5.17
N GLY A 69 2.48 4.09 4.00
CA GLY A 69 3.72 4.24 3.22
C GLY A 69 4.80 4.99 4.01
N ILE A 70 4.45 6.11 4.64
CA ILE A 70 5.35 6.89 5.51
C ILE A 70 5.80 6.04 6.70
N TYR A 71 4.87 5.39 7.40
CA TYR A 71 5.19 4.54 8.55
C TYR A 71 6.18 3.43 8.18
N GLN A 72 5.95 2.71 7.09
CA GLN A 72 6.86 1.68 6.62
C GLN A 72 8.22 2.26 6.18
N TYR A 73 8.22 3.42 5.49
CA TYR A 73 9.42 4.12 5.07
C TYR A 73 10.30 4.53 6.26
N THR A 74 9.71 5.11 7.32
CA THR A 74 10.44 5.49 8.54
C THR A 74 11.08 4.29 9.25
N ARG A 75 10.48 3.10 9.13
CA ARG A 75 11.03 1.84 9.65
C ARG A 75 12.04 1.17 8.70
N ARG A 76 12.38 1.82 7.58
CA ARG A 76 13.27 1.32 6.52
C ARG A 76 12.78 -0.01 5.92
N TRP A 77 11.47 -0.24 5.95
CA TRP A 77 10.82 -1.36 5.30
C TRP A 77 10.58 -1.05 3.81
N ARG A 78 10.50 -2.09 2.98
CA ARG A 78 10.33 -1.91 1.55
C ARG A 78 8.87 -1.61 1.27
N VAL A 79 8.58 -0.36 0.92
CA VAL A 79 7.23 0.06 0.56
C VAL A 79 6.97 -0.24 -0.91
N SER A 80 5.88 -0.94 -1.20
CA SER A 80 5.48 -1.21 -2.58
C SER A 80 5.14 0.11 -3.30
N PRO A 81 5.66 0.36 -4.53
CA PRO A 81 5.36 1.58 -5.28
C PRO A 81 3.87 1.83 -5.49
N ILE A 82 3.06 0.76 -5.55
CA ILE A 82 1.61 0.87 -5.75
C ILE A 82 0.91 1.62 -4.61
N VAL A 83 1.46 1.57 -3.38
CA VAL A 83 0.91 2.28 -2.22
C VAL A 83 1.01 3.80 -2.43
N TRP A 84 2.15 4.26 -2.95
CA TRP A 84 2.37 5.67 -3.27
C TRP A 84 1.51 6.13 -4.45
N VAL A 85 1.42 5.32 -5.50
CA VAL A 85 0.59 5.62 -6.67
C VAL A 85 -0.89 5.69 -6.27
N GLY A 86 -1.37 4.70 -5.51
CA GLY A 86 -2.74 4.68 -4.99
C GLY A 86 -3.02 5.88 -4.09
N GLY A 87 -2.10 6.23 -3.19
CA GLY A 87 -2.24 7.40 -2.32
C GLY A 87 -2.30 8.71 -3.11
N ALA A 88 -1.43 8.87 -4.11
CA ALA A 88 -1.41 10.04 -4.98
C ALA A 88 -2.68 10.15 -5.82
N LEU A 89 -3.18 9.03 -6.38
CA LEU A 89 -4.45 9.00 -7.08
C LEU A 89 -5.60 9.43 -6.16
N MET A 90 -5.66 8.89 -4.94
CA MET A 90 -6.67 9.27 -3.97
C MET A 90 -6.61 10.75 -3.61
N ALA A 91 -5.42 11.31 -3.37
CA ALA A 91 -5.27 12.75 -3.10
C ALA A 91 -5.68 13.63 -4.30
N ALA A 92 -5.34 13.21 -5.52
CA ALA A 92 -5.80 13.89 -6.73
C ALA A 92 -7.33 13.84 -6.85
N THR A 93 -7.95 12.71 -6.50
CA THR A 93 -9.41 12.56 -6.46
C THR A 93 -10.05 13.47 -5.39
N VAL A 94 -9.44 13.61 -4.21
CA VAL A 94 -9.88 14.59 -3.21
C VAL A 94 -9.82 16.00 -3.78
N PHE A 95 -8.68 16.39 -4.36
CA PHE A 95 -8.52 17.72 -4.95
C PHE A 95 -9.59 17.99 -6.01
N TYR A 96 -9.84 17.04 -6.91
CA TYR A 96 -10.90 17.12 -7.91
C TYR A 96 -12.29 17.28 -7.28
N GLY A 97 -12.61 16.47 -6.27
CA GLY A 97 -13.89 16.53 -5.56
C GLY A 97 -14.09 17.81 -4.77
N VAL A 98 -13.03 18.44 -4.26
CA VAL A 98 -13.17 19.68 -3.50
C VAL A 98 -13.20 20.90 -4.41
N GLN A 99 -12.35 20.94 -5.44
CA GLN A 99 -12.06 22.16 -6.20
C GLN A 99 -12.74 22.23 -7.57
N ILE A 100 -13.04 21.08 -8.18
CA ILE A 100 -13.49 21.02 -9.58
C ILE A 100 -14.97 20.64 -9.65
N ASN A 101 -15.36 19.52 -9.02
CA ASN A 101 -16.75 19.08 -9.03
C ASN A 101 -17.15 18.37 -7.72
N PRO A 102 -17.67 19.10 -6.72
CA PRO A 102 -18.10 18.55 -5.43
C PRO A 102 -19.31 17.62 -5.50
N ALA A 103 -20.16 17.77 -6.50
CA ALA A 103 -21.35 16.95 -6.67
C ALA A 103 -21.07 15.60 -7.34
N ARG A 104 -19.85 15.39 -7.86
CA ARG A 104 -19.48 14.11 -8.50
C ARG A 104 -19.36 13.02 -7.45
N ASP A 105 -20.01 11.89 -7.67
CA ASP A 105 -19.75 10.67 -6.90
C ASP A 105 -18.35 10.11 -7.24
N LEU A 106 -17.54 9.94 -6.19
CA LEU A 106 -16.16 9.47 -6.25
C LEU A 106 -15.99 8.12 -5.53
N ILE A 107 -17.02 7.61 -4.86
CA ILE A 107 -16.95 6.40 -4.04
C ILE A 107 -16.57 5.21 -4.91
N GLY A 108 -17.28 4.99 -6.01
CA GLY A 108 -17.00 3.87 -6.92
C GLY A 108 -15.56 3.88 -7.45
N PHE A 109 -15.02 5.05 -7.79
CA PHE A 109 -13.63 5.18 -8.23
C PHE A 109 -12.65 4.86 -7.09
N SER A 110 -12.89 5.37 -5.89
CA SER A 110 -12.05 5.06 -4.72
C SER A 110 -12.02 3.56 -4.40
N LEU A 111 -13.16 2.89 -4.44
CA LEU A 111 -13.25 1.46 -4.21
C LEU A 111 -12.48 0.65 -5.26
N LEU A 112 -12.51 1.07 -6.53
CA LEU A 112 -11.69 0.45 -7.58
C LEU A 112 -10.20 0.60 -7.31
N VAL A 113 -9.75 1.78 -6.85
CA VAL A 113 -8.34 1.97 -6.49
C VAL A 113 -7.95 1.12 -5.29
N PHE A 114 -8.80 1.01 -4.26
CA PHE A 114 -8.52 0.15 -3.11
C PHE A 114 -8.39 -1.31 -3.54
N ALA A 115 -9.33 -1.79 -4.35
CA ALA A 115 -9.29 -3.13 -4.91
C ALA A 115 -8.01 -3.36 -5.72
N ALA A 116 -7.60 -2.41 -6.56
CA ALA A 116 -6.36 -2.50 -7.34
C ALA A 116 -5.11 -2.59 -6.45
N VAL A 117 -5.03 -1.77 -5.38
CA VAL A 117 -3.90 -1.80 -4.44
C VAL A 117 -3.83 -3.14 -3.70
N ILE A 118 -4.97 -3.63 -3.21
CA ILE A 118 -5.04 -4.92 -2.51
C ILE A 118 -4.70 -6.07 -3.47
N ALA A 119 -5.33 -6.10 -4.65
CA ALA A 119 -5.08 -7.14 -5.64
C ALA A 119 -3.61 -7.17 -6.06
N PHE A 120 -3.00 -6.01 -6.33
CA PHE A 120 -1.58 -5.95 -6.68
C PHE A 120 -0.72 -6.51 -5.56
N GLY A 121 -0.95 -6.12 -4.30
CA GLY A 121 -0.18 -6.62 -3.15
C GLY A 121 -0.32 -8.13 -2.94
N VAL A 122 -1.51 -8.68 -3.18
CA VAL A 122 -1.76 -10.13 -3.13
C VAL A 122 -1.07 -10.87 -4.28
N PHE A 123 -1.15 -10.36 -5.52
CA PHE A 123 -0.58 -11.02 -6.70
C PHE A 123 0.94 -10.98 -6.73
N THR A 124 1.58 -9.91 -6.22
CA THR A 124 3.05 -9.82 -6.20
C THR A 124 3.70 -10.70 -5.13
N GLY A 125 2.90 -11.33 -4.26
CA GLY A 125 3.41 -12.08 -3.12
C GLY A 125 4.20 -11.19 -2.15
N GLU A 126 3.95 -9.88 -2.18
CA GLU A 126 4.52 -8.95 -1.23
C GLU A 126 3.83 -9.11 0.15
N GLY A 127 2.60 -9.63 0.21
CA GLY A 127 1.85 -9.91 1.46
C GLY A 127 2.44 -10.92 2.43
#